data_AF-A0A0B8PEJ6-F1
#
_entry.id   AF-A0A0B8PEJ6-F1
#
_cell.length_a   1.000
_cell.length_b   1.000
_cell.length_c   1.000
_cell.angle_alpha   90.00
_cell.angle_beta   90.00
_cell.angle_gamma   90.00
#
_symmetry.space_group_name_H-M   'P 1'
#
loop_
_entity.id
_entity.type
_entity.pdbx_description
1 polymer ?
#
loop_
_entity_poly.entity_id
_entity_poly.type
_entity_poly.pdbx_seq_one_letter_code
_entity_poly.pdbx_strand_id
1 'polypeptide(L)'
;MKIIIDENMPYAKELFGQLGEVIPLSGRTITADDLVDVDGLMIRSVTKVNEELLSKANKLKFVGTATAGYDHLDQTALEAKGVHYTMLLAVTRLA
;
A
#
# COMPACT_ATOMS: atom_id res chain seq x y z
N MET A 1 -11.05 -9.67 0.95
CA MET A 1 -10.07 -8.60 1.25
C MET A 1 -9.52 -8.13 -0.07
N LYS A 2 -9.65 -6.83 -0.39
CA LYS A 2 -9.14 -6.20 -1.61
C LYS A 2 -7.81 -5.52 -1.30
N ILE A 3 -6.75 -5.94 -1.99
CA ILE A 3 -5.37 -5.49 -1.74
C ILE A 3 -4.83 -4.89 -3.04
N ILE A 4 -4.43 -3.62 -2.99
CA ILE A 4 -3.69 -3.00 -4.09
C ILE A 4 -2.20 -3.23 -3.86
N ILE A 5 -1.50 -3.63 -4.91
CA ILE A 5 -0.04 -3.77 -4.89
C ILE A 5 0.58 -2.91 -6.00
N ASP A 6 1.78 -2.37 -5.74
CA ASP A 6 2.63 -1.85 -6.83
C ASP A 6 3.00 -3.01 -7.76
N GLU A 7 2.69 -2.87 -9.05
CA GLU A 7 2.93 -3.88 -10.09
C GLU A 7 4.40 -4.32 -10.20
N ASN A 8 5.33 -3.45 -9.79
CA ASN A 8 6.77 -3.70 -9.83
C ASN A 8 7.33 -4.18 -8.49
N MET A 9 6.47 -4.52 -7.52
CA MET A 9 6.89 -5.15 -6.27
C MET A 9 7.09 -6.67 -6.53
N PRO A 10 8.32 -7.19 -6.41
CA PRO A 10 8.59 -8.61 -6.65
C PRO A 10 7.76 -9.52 -5.73
N TYR A 11 7.26 -10.63 -6.25
CA TYR A 11 6.50 -11.67 -5.54
C TYR A 11 5.21 -11.20 -4.84
N ALA A 12 4.87 -9.91 -4.89
CA ALA A 12 3.73 -9.35 -4.17
C ALA A 12 2.41 -10.02 -4.55
N LYS A 13 2.20 -10.28 -5.84
CA LYS A 13 0.98 -10.96 -6.31
C LYS A 13 0.83 -12.36 -5.72
N GLU A 14 1.92 -13.13 -5.64
CA GLU A 14 1.93 -14.51 -5.15
C GLU A 14 1.80 -14.57 -3.62
N LEU A 15 2.46 -13.64 -2.92
CA LEU A 15 2.42 -13.55 -1.46
C LEU A 15 1.05 -13.06 -0.96
N PHE A 16 0.56 -11.93 -1.50
CA PHE A 16 -0.69 -11.33 -1.04
C PHE A 16 -1.94 -11.99 -1.64
N GLY A 17 -1.80 -12.71 -2.76
CA GLY A 17 -2.91 -13.46 -3.37
C GLY A 17 -3.44 -14.58 -2.47
N GLN A 18 -2.65 -15.03 -1.49
CA GLN A 18 -3.07 -16.00 -0.47
C GLN A 18 -3.99 -15.39 0.59
N LEU A 19 -3.99 -14.05 0.73
CA LEU A 19 -4.77 -13.32 1.73
C LEU A 19 -6.08 -12.74 1.17
N GLY A 20 -6.16 -12.52 -0.14
CA GLY A 20 -7.32 -11.93 -0.78
C GLY A 20 -7.16 -11.63 -2.26
N GLU A 21 -8.08 -10.81 -2.77
CA GLU A 21 -8.06 -10.31 -4.14
C GLU A 21 -6.95 -9.26 -4.28
N VAL A 22 -6.04 -9.48 -5.23
CA VAL A 22 -4.90 -8.60 -5.49
C VAL A 22 -5.08 -7.86 -6.80
N ILE A 23 -4.98 -6.54 -6.73
CA ILE A 23 -5.08 -5.64 -7.88
C ILE A 23 -3.71 -4.95 -8.07
N PRO A 24 -2.94 -5.35 -9.08
CA PRO A 24 -1.69 -4.68 -9.41
C PRO A 24 -1.96 -3.35 -10.11
N LEU A 25 -1.36 -2.27 -9.62
CA LEU A 25 -1.38 -0.95 -10.24
C LEU A 25 0.02 -0.37 -10.33
N SER A 26 0.25 0.54 -11.27
CA SER A 26 1.49 1.29 -11.29
C SER A 26 1.55 2.22 -10.09
N GLY A 27 2.59 2.11 -9.26
CA GLY A 27 2.73 2.94 -8.05
C GLY A 27 2.76 4.45 -8.30
N ARG A 28 2.98 4.88 -9.56
CA ARG A 28 2.95 6.30 -9.98
C ARG A 28 1.56 6.81 -10.34
N THR A 29 0.60 5.93 -10.56
CA THR A 29 -0.73 6.27 -11.07
C THR A 29 -1.84 5.96 -10.07
N ILE A 30 -1.50 5.50 -8.86
CA ILE A 30 -2.49 5.24 -7.80
C ILE A 30 -3.08 6.58 -7.36
N THR A 31 -4.41 6.64 -7.39
CA THR A 31 -5.21 7.81 -7.02
C THR A 31 -6.11 7.48 -5.83
N ALA A 32 -6.76 8.51 -5.27
CA ALA A 32 -7.73 8.31 -4.19
C ALA A 32 -8.90 7.42 -4.62
N ASP A 33 -9.33 7.49 -5.88
CA ASP A 33 -10.44 6.68 -6.40
C ASP A 33 -10.11 5.18 -6.42
N ASP A 34 -8.84 4.83 -6.62
CA ASP A 34 -8.40 3.44 -6.56
C ASP A 34 -8.55 2.85 -5.16
N LEU A 35 -8.47 3.68 -4.12
CA LEU A 35 -8.52 3.30 -2.70
C LEU A 35 -9.94 3.10 -2.16
N VAL A 36 -10.96 3.28 -2.98
CA VAL A 36 -12.34 2.98 -2.59
C VAL A 36 -12.52 1.47 -2.39
N ASP A 37 -13.04 1.13 -1.21
CA ASP A 37 -13.28 -0.24 -0.75
C ASP A 37 -12.03 -1.13 -0.72
N VAL A 38 -10.84 -0.53 -0.61
CA VAL A 38 -9.57 -1.24 -0.47
C VAL A 38 -9.26 -1.47 1.00
N ASP A 39 -8.85 -2.69 1.35
CA ASP A 39 -8.49 -3.07 2.71
C ASP A 39 -6.99 -2.86 2.98
N GLY A 40 -6.15 -3.11 1.98
CA GLY A 40 -4.69 -3.03 2.09
C GLY A 40 -3.99 -2.42 0.87
N LEU A 41 -2.92 -1.67 1.12
CA LEU A 41 -2.08 -1.05 0.10
C LEU A 41 -0.61 -1.46 0.30
N MET A 42 0.00 -2.11 -0.70
CA MET A 42 1.41 -2.54 -0.66
C MET A 42 2.19 -1.81 -1.75
N ILE A 43 3.09 -0.91 -1.36
CA ILE A 43 3.73 0.04 -2.27
C ILE A 43 5.24 0.10 -2.11
N ARG A 44 5.89 0.88 -2.96
CA ARG A 44 7.30 1.28 -2.85
C ARG A 44 7.39 2.79 -2.70
N SER A 45 8.61 3.32 -2.57
CA SER A 45 8.86 4.77 -2.38
C SER A 45 8.36 5.68 -3.51
N VAL A 46 8.02 5.12 -4.67
CA VAL A 46 7.46 5.88 -5.80
C VAL A 46 6.04 6.38 -5.53
N THR A 47 5.30 5.71 -4.64
CA THR A 47 3.94 6.10 -4.25
C THR A 47 4.00 6.98 -3.02
N LYS A 48 3.48 8.20 -3.12
CA LYS A 48 3.36 9.11 -1.98
C LYS A 48 2.01 8.91 -1.32
N VAL A 49 2.00 8.48 -0.06
CA VAL A 49 0.78 8.32 0.72
C VAL A 49 0.58 9.57 1.56
N ASN A 50 -0.25 10.47 1.07
CA ASN A 50 -0.61 11.73 1.73
C ASN A 50 -2.12 11.78 2.00
N GLU A 51 -2.58 12.85 2.65
CA GLU A 51 -4.02 13.07 2.93
C GLU A 51 -4.89 13.02 1.66
N GLU A 52 -4.40 13.56 0.53
CA GLU A 52 -5.11 13.56 -0.74
C GLU A 52 -5.37 12.14 -1.25
N LEU A 53 -4.33 11.29 -1.27
CA LEU A 53 -4.45 9.89 -1.65
C LEU A 53 -5.41 9.13 -0.72
N LEU A 54 -5.33 9.41 0.59
CA LEU A 54 -6.15 8.75 1.60
C LEU A 54 -7.59 9.30 1.68
N SER A 55 -7.93 10.35 0.93
CA SER A 55 -9.21 11.07 1.07
C SER A 55 -10.44 10.18 0.90
N LYS A 56 -10.40 9.25 -0.06
CA LYS A 56 -11.50 8.32 -0.40
C LYS A 56 -11.30 6.91 0.17
N ALA A 57 -10.23 6.69 0.95
CA ALA A 57 -9.89 5.41 1.54
C ALA A 57 -10.82 5.06 2.73
N ASN A 58 -12.04 4.60 2.43
CA ASN A 58 -13.11 4.33 3.40
C ASN A 58 -12.91 3.01 4.19
N LYS A 59 -12.19 2.04 3.62
CA LYS A 59 -11.96 0.72 4.23
C LYS A 59 -10.51 0.41 4.55
N LEU A 60 -9.57 1.26 4.14
CA LEU A 60 -8.14 0.98 4.28
C LEU A 60 -7.78 0.75 5.74
N LYS A 61 -7.16 -0.39 6.04
CA LYS A 61 -6.68 -0.76 7.38
C LYS A 61 -5.17 -0.88 7.46
N PHE A 62 -4.51 -1.09 6.32
CA PHE A 62 -3.08 -1.41 6.29
C PHE A 62 -2.35 -0.80 5.09
N VAL A 63 -1.18 -0.23 5.35
CA VAL A 63 -0.23 0.24 4.34
C VAL A 63 1.15 -0.39 4.57
N GLY A 64 1.59 -1.23 3.65
CA GLY A 64 2.93 -1.81 3.66
C GLY A 64 3.83 -1.11 2.64
N THR A 65 5.05 -0.77 3.02
CA THR A 65 6.07 -0.30 2.07
C THR A 65 7.25 -1.25 1.99
N ALA A 66 7.59 -1.72 0.79
CA ALA A 66 8.76 -2.57 0.54
C ALA A 66 10.04 -1.74 0.40
N THR A 67 10.28 -0.83 1.34
CA THR A 67 11.46 0.03 1.40
C THR A 67 12.00 0.11 2.82
N ALA A 68 13.21 0.68 2.97
CA ALA A 68 13.89 0.78 4.27
C ALA A 68 13.46 2.00 5.12
N GLY A 69 12.47 2.79 4.66
CA GLY A 69 12.05 4.00 5.35
C GLY A 69 10.63 4.43 5.00
N TYR A 70 10.17 5.51 5.63
CA TYR A 70 8.77 5.98 5.56
C TYR A 70 8.62 7.39 5.01
N ASP A 71 9.65 7.97 4.37
CA ASP A 71 9.63 9.38 3.91
C ASP A 71 8.49 9.70 2.93
N HIS A 72 7.92 8.68 2.29
CA HIS A 72 6.81 8.77 1.35
C HIS A 72 5.45 8.51 2.01
N LEU A 73 5.40 8.24 3.32
CA LEU A 73 4.17 8.05 4.10
C LEU A 73 3.94 9.24 5.04
N ASP A 74 2.78 9.86 4.92
CA ASP A 74 2.25 10.77 5.92
C ASP A 74 1.70 9.95 7.09
N GLN A 75 2.56 9.71 8.07
CA GLN A 75 2.27 8.90 9.25
C GLN A 75 1.14 9.53 10.08
N THR A 76 1.11 10.86 10.19
CA THR A 76 0.06 11.60 10.90
C THR A 76 -1.30 11.38 10.24
N ALA A 77 -1.38 11.46 8.92
CA ALA A 77 -2.62 11.23 8.18
C ALA A 77 -3.12 9.77 8.29
N LEU A 78 -2.19 8.81 8.28
CA LEU A 78 -2.49 7.39 8.46
C LEU A 78 -3.01 7.10 9.87
N GLU A 79 -2.35 7.64 10.90
CA GLU A 79 -2.75 7.50 12.30
C GLU A 79 -4.12 8.14 12.57
N ALA A 80 -4.37 9.33 12.02
CA ALA A 80 -5.66 10.01 12.13
C ALA A 80 -6.83 9.20 11.55
N LYS A 81 -6.56 8.35 10.54
CA LYS A 81 -7.53 7.43 9.94
C LYS A 81 -7.55 6.04 10.59
N GLY A 82 -6.69 5.79 11.58
CA GLY A 82 -6.56 4.47 12.23
C GLY A 82 -6.00 3.40 11.30
N VAL A 83 -5.14 3.79 10.35
CA VAL A 83 -4.50 2.89 9.38
C VAL A 83 -3.14 2.47 9.91
N HIS A 84 -2.91 1.16 10.03
CA HIS A 84 -1.61 0.64 10.41
C HIS A 84 -0.62 0.70 9.25
N TYR A 85 0.65 1.03 9.52
CA TYR A 85 1.70 1.05 8.51
C TYR A 85 2.95 0.29 8.95
N THR A 86 3.68 -0.29 7.98
CA THR A 86 4.93 -1.02 8.27
C THR A 86 5.91 -1.08 7.09
N MET A 87 7.19 -1.29 7.41
CA MET A 87 8.26 -1.62 6.46
C MET A 87 8.28 -3.14 6.23
N LEU A 88 8.17 -3.54 4.98
CA LEU A 88 8.21 -4.93 4.53
C LEU A 88 9.63 -5.32 4.12
N LEU A 89 10.54 -5.35 5.09
CA LEU A 89 11.97 -5.68 4.90
C LEU A 89 12.20 -7.11 4.35
N ALA A 90 11.22 -8.00 4.50
CA ALA A 90 11.32 -9.39 4.04
C ALA A 90 11.04 -9.56 2.53
N VAL A 91 10.25 -8.66 1.90
CA VAL A 91 9.88 -8.80 0.48
C VAL A 91 11.07 -8.51 -0.44
N THR A 92 12.03 -7.71 0.01
CA THR A 92 13.25 -7.37 -0.74
C THR A 92 14.36 -8.42 -0.65
N ARG A 93 14.26 -9.40 0.27
CA ARG A 93 15.29 -10.44 0.50
C ARG A 93 14.99 -11.79 -0.15
N LEU A 94 13.86 -11.91 -0.85
CA LEU A 94 13.45 -13.13 -1.55
C LEU A 94 13.88 -13.14 -3.04
N ALA A 95 14.64 -12.13 -3.48
CA ALA A 95 15.25 -12.05 -4.81
C ALA A 95 16.77 -12.21 -4.71
#